data_AF-A0A955WBY4-F1
#
_entry.id   AF-A0A955WBY4-F1
#
_cell.length_a   1.000
_cell.length_b   1.000
_cell.length_c   1.000
_cell.angle_alpha   90.00
_cell.angle_beta   90.00
_cell.angle_gamma   90.00
#
_symmetry.space_group_name_H-M   'P 1'
#
loop_
_entity.id
_entity.type
_entity.pdbx_description
1 polymer ?
#
loop_
_entity_poly.entity_id
_entity_poly.type
_entity_poly.pdbx_seq_one_letter_code
_entity_poly.pdbx_strand_id
1 'polypeptide(L)' 'AEILAQIEARDAQDSGREVAPLRPAEDAVHLDSTFLGMDEVIAQIAALARTAGA' A
#
# COMPACT_ATOMS: atom_id res chain seq x y z
N ALA A 1 5.74 -19.50 -9.81
CA ALA A 1 7.08 -18.91 -9.64
C ALA A 1 7.26 -17.67 -10.50
N GLU A 2 6.92 -17.74 -11.80
CA GLU A 2 7.07 -16.59 -12.72
C GLU A 2 6.34 -15.32 -12.28
N ILE A 3 5.05 -15.41 -11.93
CA ILE A 3 4.26 -14.24 -11.49
C ILE A 3 4.83 -13.60 -10.23
N LEU A 4 5.23 -14.41 -9.24
CA LEU A 4 5.85 -13.89 -8.01
C LEU A 4 7.14 -13.13 -8.31
N ALA A 5 8.02 -13.72 -9.13
CA ALA A 5 9.27 -13.08 -9.53
C ALA A 5 9.04 -11.77 -10.29
N GLN A 6 8.00 -11.70 -11.13
CA GLN A 6 7.62 -10.46 -11.83
C GLN A 6 7.13 -9.38 -10.85
N ILE A 7 6.33 -9.76 -9.85
CA ILE A 7 5.87 -8.82 -8.81
C ILE A 7 7.06 -8.32 -7.99
N GLU A 8 7.93 -9.21 -7.51
CA GLU A 8 9.12 -8.85 -6.74
C GLU A 8 10.06 -7.93 -7.51
N ALA A 9 10.30 -8.22 -8.81
CA ALA A 9 11.13 -7.38 -9.66
C ALA A 9 10.55 -5.98 -9.84
N ARG A 10 9.22 -5.86 -10.02
CA ARG A 10 8.54 -4.56 -10.12
C ARG A 10 8.64 -3.79 -8.80
N ASP A 11 8.38 -4.45 -7.68
CA ASP A 11 8.39 -3.80 -6.37
C ASP A 11 9.80 -3.31 -6.00
N ALA A 12 10.84 -4.08 -6.33
CA ALA A 12 12.24 -3.66 -6.19
C ALA A 12 12.59 -2.48 -7.10
N GLN A 13 12.13 -2.50 -8.35
CA GLN A 13 12.33 -1.38 -9.28
C GLN A 13 11.65 -0.12 -8.75
N ASP A 14 10.38 -0.19 -8.33
CA ASP A 14 9.58 0.96 -7.93
C ASP A 14 10.10 1.62 -6.64
N SER A 15 10.54 0.82 -5.67
CA SER A 15 11.16 1.30 -4.44
C SER A 15 12.58 1.86 -4.65
N GLY A 16 13.30 1.39 -5.66
CA GLY A 16 14.68 1.79 -5.96
C GLY A 16 14.85 2.97 -6.93
N ARG A 17 13.77 3.57 -7.45
CA ARG A 17 13.87 4.69 -8.40
C ARG A 17 14.50 5.93 -7.76
N GLU A 18 15.43 6.57 -8.47
CA GLU A 18 16.08 7.81 -8.01
C GLU A 18 15.08 8.98 -7.88
N VAL A 19 14.13 9.06 -8.81
CA VAL A 19 13.09 10.09 -8.82
C VAL A 19 11.76 9.47 -8.40
N ALA A 20 11.10 10.07 -7.41
CA ALA A 20 9.81 9.63 -6.85
C ALA A 20 9.75 8.13 -6.51
N PRO A 21 10.64 7.63 -5.61
CA PRO A 21 10.61 6.23 -5.17
C PRO A 21 9.29 5.89 -4.48
N LEU A 22 8.84 4.64 -4.64
CA LEU A 22 7.68 4.13 -3.91
C LEU A 22 8.04 3.97 -2.42
N ARG A 23 7.55 4.90 -1.59
CA ARG A 23 7.69 4.88 -0.13
C ARG A 23 6.48 5.53 0.54
N PRO A 24 6.08 5.10 1.74
CA PRO A 24 5.02 5.78 2.49
C PRO A 24 5.46 7.19 2.89
N ALA A 25 4.49 8.10 3.01
CA ALA A 25 4.71 9.40 3.65
C ALA A 25 4.95 9.22 5.16
N GLU A 26 5.53 10.24 5.81
CA GLU A 26 5.85 10.19 7.24
C GLU A 26 4.59 10.07 8.12
N ASP A 27 3.47 10.60 7.66
CA ASP A 27 2.16 10.58 8.31
C ASP A 27 1.22 9.51 7.74
N ALA A 28 1.70 8.68 6.81
CA ALA A 28 0.87 7.65 6.21
C ALA A 28 0.50 6.55 7.22
N VAL A 29 -0.77 6.16 7.24
CA VAL A 29 -1.23 4.98 7.97
C VAL A 29 -1.03 3.74 7.11
N HIS A 30 -0.31 2.75 7.64
CA HIS A 30 -0.12 1.47 6.96
C HIS A 30 -1.32 0.55 7.20
N LEU A 31 -2.00 0.14 6.13
CA LEU A 31 -3.10 -0.82 6.16
C LEU A 31 -2.68 -2.08 5.41
N ASP A 32 -2.43 -3.16 6.15
CA ASP A 32 -2.15 -4.48 5.58
C ASP A 32 -3.47 -5.20 5.27
N SER A 33 -3.71 -5.47 3.98
CA SER A 33 -4.90 -6.14 3.49
C SER A 33 -4.71 -7.63 3.20
N THR A 34 -3.58 -8.24 3.59
CA THR A 34 -3.22 -9.62 3.22
C THR A 34 -4.33 -10.63 3.53
N PHE A 35 -5.08 -10.42 4.62
CA PHE A 35 -6.15 -11.32 5.06
C PHE A 35 -7.54 -10.66 5.11
N LEU A 36 -7.70 -9.50 4.47
CA LEU A 36 -8.95 -8.75 4.48
C LEU A 36 -9.71 -8.93 3.17
N GLY A 37 -11.03 -9.04 3.27
CA GLY A 37 -11.94 -8.91 2.14
C GLY A 37 -12.05 -7.45 1.67
N MET A 38 -12.48 -7.26 0.41
CA MET A 38 -12.60 -5.93 -0.20
C MET A 38 -13.46 -4.96 0.63
N ASP A 39 -14.62 -5.42 1.12
CA ASP A 39 -15.52 -4.58 1.91
C ASP A 39 -14.91 -4.17 3.26
N GLU A 40 -14.10 -5.05 3.87
CA GLU A 40 -13.40 -4.77 5.13
C GLU A 40 -12.31 -3.71 4.93
N VAL A 41 -11.55 -3.81 3.83
CA VAL A 41 -10.54 -2.80 3.47
C VAL A 41 -11.20 -1.45 3.26
N ILE A 42 -12.32 -1.40 2.52
CA ILE A 42 -13.05 -0.15 2.26
C ILE A 42 -13.56 0.46 3.56
N ALA A 43 -14.14 -0.36 4.45
CA ALA A 43 -14.65 0.11 5.73
C ALA A 43 -13.53 0.72 6.60
N GLN A 44 -12.35 0.09 6.62
CA GLN A 44 -11.19 0.59 7.36
C GLN A 44 -10.64 1.90 6.76
N ILE A 45 -10.49 1.99 5.44
CA ILE A 45 -10.08 3.24 4.76
C ILE A 45 -11.06 4.37 5.10
N ALA A 46 -12.37 4.12 5.00
CA ALA A 46 -13.38 5.12 5.29
C ALA A 46 -13.35 5.58 6.76
N ALA A 47 -13.06 4.66 7.70
CA ALA A 47 -12.89 5.00 9.11
C ALA A 47 -11.66 5.88 9.35
N LEU A 48 -10.50 5.49 8.78
CA LEU A 48 -9.25 6.24 8.89
C LEU A 48 -9.39 7.66 8.33
N ALA A 49 -10.04 7.82 7.17
CA ALA A 49 -10.27 9.12 6.55
C ALA A 49 -11.11 10.06 7.44
N ARG A 50 -12.16 9.54 8.09
CA ARG A 50 -12.98 10.34 9.03
C ARG A 50 -12.19 10.78 10.26
N THR A 51 -11.28 9.94 10.76
CA THR A 51 -10.47 10.28 11.94
C THR A 51 -9.33 11.25 11.61
N ALA A 52 -8.81 11.21 10.39
CA ALA A 52 -7.72 12.08 9.94
C ALA A 52 -8.15 13.54 9.68
N GLY A 53 -9.46 13.83 9.76
CA GLY A 53 -10.00 15.19 9.58
C GLY A 53 -10.33 15.53 8.13
N ALA A 54 -11.11 14.68 7.46
CA ALA A 54 -11.87 15.04 6.27
C ALA A 54 -13.20 15.73 6.63
#